data_AF-A0A1A8KTF0-F1
#
_entry.id   AF-A0A1A8KTF0-F1
#
_cell.length_a   1.000
_cell.length_b   1.000
_cell.length_c   1.000
_cell.angle_alpha   90.00
_cell.angle_beta   90.00
_cell.angle_gamma   90.00
#
_symmetry.space_group_name_H-M   'P 1'
#
loop_
_entity.id
_entity.type
_entity.pdbx_description
1 polymer ?
#
loop_
_entity_poly.entity_id
_entity_poly.type
_entity_poly.pdbx_seq_one_letter_code
_entity_poly.pdbx_strand_id
1 'polypeptide(L)'
;MKPTVLLLLLVLLAVSGPSRAQVRSSHLDLPRILPSLSRPANHSRIFYAVMFDAGSTGTRIHVYTFIQNGSEKLPVLDNEMFHSTKPGLSAYADSPETAGETVRRLLKVAKKAVPRLDWKRTPLVLMATAGLRLLPVEKAQALLDQVQHVFDESPFLVPDNSVSIMDGTNEGDVCPPSINTSVTYPGRLVFLPNQAFQQNDSLL
;
A
#
# COMPACT_ATOMS: atom_id res chain seq x y z
N MET A 1 34.53 38.61 -41.79
CA MET A 1 33.92 39.96 -41.64
C MET A 1 33.45 40.45 -42.99
N LYS A 2 32.13 40.49 -43.23
CA LYS A 2 31.35 41.56 -43.90
C LYS A 2 29.86 41.13 -43.97
N PRO A 3 28.91 42.06 -43.81
CA PRO A 3 27.49 41.80 -43.52
C PRO A 3 26.64 41.83 -44.79
N THR A 4 25.51 41.13 -44.82
CA THR A 4 24.50 41.32 -45.88
C THR A 4 23.25 41.94 -45.30
N VAL A 5 22.95 43.08 -45.91
CA VAL A 5 21.98 44.10 -45.55
C VAL A 5 20.54 43.64 -45.77
N LEU A 6 19.73 43.92 -44.75
CA LEU A 6 18.30 44.13 -44.76
C LEU A 6 17.89 45.17 -45.82
N LEU A 7 17.23 44.77 -46.92
CA LEU A 7 16.34 45.64 -47.68
C LEU A 7 15.48 44.86 -48.68
N LEU A 8 14.21 44.60 -48.33
CA LEU A 8 13.14 44.82 -49.31
C LEU A 8 11.83 45.12 -48.57
N LEU A 9 11.49 46.39 -48.62
CA LEU A 9 10.32 47.02 -48.03
C LEU A 9 9.12 46.82 -48.98
N LEU A 10 8.02 46.33 -48.40
CA LEU A 10 6.62 46.70 -48.67
C LEU A 10 6.34 47.63 -49.86
N VAL A 11 5.55 47.18 -50.84
CA VAL A 11 4.40 47.94 -51.38
C VAL A 11 3.35 46.97 -51.95
N LEU A 12 2.18 46.88 -51.32
CA LEU A 12 0.85 47.06 -51.96
C LEU A 12 -0.25 46.80 -50.93
N LEU A 13 -0.77 47.90 -50.40
CA LEU A 13 -1.92 47.96 -49.51
C LEU A 13 -3.24 47.96 -50.31
N ALA A 14 -4.18 47.20 -49.77
CA ALA A 14 -5.60 47.51 -49.60
C ALA A 14 -6.53 47.58 -50.83
N VAL A 15 -7.34 46.52 -50.98
CA VAL A 15 -8.75 46.63 -51.42
C VAL A 15 -9.64 45.74 -50.53
N SER A 16 -10.36 46.41 -49.64
CA SER A 16 -11.70 46.13 -49.07
C SER A 16 -12.08 44.73 -48.55
N GLY A 17 -12.33 44.66 -47.23
CA GLY A 17 -13.42 43.87 -46.63
C GLY A 17 -13.07 43.20 -45.30
N PRO A 18 -13.66 43.60 -44.15
CA PRO A 18 -13.58 42.79 -42.94
C PRO A 18 -14.55 41.63 -43.09
N SER A 19 -14.09 40.51 -43.66
CA SER A 19 -14.85 39.28 -43.59
C SER A 19 -14.84 38.80 -42.14
N ARG A 20 -15.97 39.00 -41.45
CA ARG A 20 -16.25 38.49 -40.12
C ARG A 20 -16.31 36.96 -40.23
N ALA A 21 -15.15 36.31 -40.14
CA ALA A 21 -15.08 34.86 -40.03
C ALA A 21 -15.71 34.48 -38.68
N GLN A 22 -16.95 34.03 -38.75
CA GLN A 22 -17.65 33.43 -37.63
C GLN A 22 -16.89 32.17 -37.24
N VAL A 23 -16.04 32.29 -36.22
CA VAL A 23 -15.42 31.16 -35.53
C VAL A 23 -16.56 30.35 -34.91
N ARG A 24 -17.07 29.38 -35.66
CA ARG A 24 -17.87 28.30 -35.10
C ARG A 24 -16.93 27.51 -34.21
N SER A 25 -17.02 27.79 -32.91
CA SER A 25 -16.56 26.91 -31.84
C SER A 25 -17.16 25.52 -32.06
N SER A 26 -16.44 24.66 -32.76
CA SER A 26 -16.62 23.22 -32.67
C SER A 26 -16.25 22.83 -31.25
N HIS A 27 -17.28 22.62 -30.45
CA HIS A 27 -17.23 22.11 -29.09
C HIS A 27 -16.59 20.71 -29.13
N LEU A 28 -15.27 20.64 -29.11
CA LEU A 28 -14.58 19.39 -28.78
C LEU A 28 -14.78 19.21 -27.29
N ASP A 29 -15.69 18.29 -26.94
CA ASP A 29 -15.95 17.84 -25.58
C ASP A 29 -14.67 17.22 -24.99
N LEU A 30 -13.82 18.09 -24.44
CA LEU A 30 -12.59 17.73 -23.76
C LEU A 30 -12.72 17.14 -22.33
N PRO A 31 -13.90 16.89 -21.70
CA PRO A 31 -13.91 16.26 -20.38
C PRO A 31 -13.86 14.72 -20.42
N ARG A 32 -13.75 14.07 -21.60
CA ARG A 32 -13.73 12.59 -21.70
C ARG A 32 -12.35 11.95 -21.98
N ILE A 33 -11.30 12.73 -22.24
CA ILE A 33 -9.98 12.20 -22.67
C ILE A 33 -8.89 12.30 -21.58
N LEU A 34 -9.18 12.90 -20.42
CA LEU A 34 -8.28 12.86 -19.26
C LEU A 34 -8.86 11.93 -18.19
N PRO A 35 -8.40 10.66 -18.06
CA PRO A 35 -8.61 9.95 -16.80
C PRO A 35 -7.86 10.72 -15.71
N SER A 36 -8.65 11.43 -14.89
CA SER A 36 -8.30 12.09 -13.64
C SER A 36 -6.82 12.08 -13.25
N LEU A 37 -6.05 13.04 -13.79
CA LEU A 37 -4.81 13.43 -13.12
C LEU A 37 -5.21 14.19 -11.85
N SER A 38 -4.91 13.58 -10.71
CA SER A 38 -4.85 14.21 -9.38
C SER A 38 -6.13 14.86 -8.88
N ARG A 39 -7.10 14.03 -8.45
CA ARG A 39 -7.82 14.38 -7.23
C ARG A 39 -6.76 14.27 -6.12
N PRO A 40 -6.39 15.34 -5.39
CA PRO A 40 -5.58 15.16 -4.20
C PRO A 40 -6.43 14.26 -3.30
N ALA A 41 -6.02 13.00 -3.17
CA ALA A 41 -6.67 12.09 -2.26
C ALA A 41 -6.56 12.76 -0.90
N ASN A 42 -7.70 13.16 -0.35
CA ASN A 42 -7.74 13.63 1.02
C ASN A 42 -7.11 12.50 1.85
N HIS A 43 -5.94 12.73 2.45
CA HIS A 43 -5.17 11.70 3.16
C HIS A 43 -6.01 10.99 4.22
N SER A 44 -7.09 11.64 4.71
CA SER A 44 -8.09 11.03 5.61
C SER A 44 -8.86 9.83 5.03
N ARG A 45 -8.74 9.54 3.74
CA ARG A 45 -9.43 8.43 3.06
C ARG A 45 -8.50 7.35 2.53
N ILE A 46 -7.19 7.48 2.75
CA ILE A 46 -6.22 6.45 2.38
C ILE A 46 -5.82 5.69 3.64
N PHE A 47 -5.86 4.37 3.56
CA PHE A 47 -5.42 3.49 4.63
C PHE A 47 -4.36 2.53 4.12
N TYR A 48 -3.44 2.16 5.00
CA TYR A 48 -2.39 1.19 4.69
C TYR A 48 -2.47 0.03 5.67
N ALA A 49 -2.03 -1.14 5.23
CA ALA A 49 -1.82 -2.29 6.10
C ALA A 49 -0.56 -3.05 5.65
N VAL A 50 0.26 -3.51 6.60
CA VAL A 50 1.45 -4.30 6.33
C VAL A 50 1.26 -5.69 6.91
N MET A 51 1.42 -6.69 6.06
CA MET A 51 1.20 -8.09 6.41
C MET A 51 2.40 -8.92 6.00
N PHE A 52 2.89 -9.73 6.91
CA PHE A 52 3.90 -10.74 6.65
C PHE A 52 3.25 -12.12 6.55
N ASP A 53 3.61 -12.86 5.50
CA ASP A 53 3.29 -14.29 5.35
C ASP A 53 4.60 -15.08 5.50
N ALA A 54 4.76 -15.74 6.66
CA ALA A 54 5.91 -16.57 6.96
C ALA A 54 5.62 -18.03 6.57
N GLY A 55 5.87 -18.30 5.28
CA GLY A 55 5.83 -19.62 4.67
C GLY A 55 7.04 -20.50 5.03
N SER A 56 6.90 -21.81 4.83
CA SER A 56 8.00 -22.78 4.99
C SER A 56 9.16 -22.53 4.03
N THR A 57 8.88 -22.09 2.80
CA THR A 57 9.88 -21.89 1.75
C THR A 57 10.39 -20.46 1.63
N GLY A 58 9.71 -19.50 2.25
CA GLY A 58 10.03 -18.09 2.14
C GLY A 58 9.14 -17.21 3.00
N THR A 59 9.63 -16.02 3.28
CA THR A 59 8.90 -14.99 4.02
C THR A 59 8.53 -13.87 3.06
N ARG A 60 7.28 -13.45 3.10
CA ARG A 60 6.70 -12.45 2.20
C ARG A 60 6.22 -11.26 3.00
N ILE A 61 6.31 -10.08 2.41
CA ILE A 61 5.69 -8.86 2.90
C ILE A 61 4.73 -8.33 1.85
N HIS A 62 3.54 -7.97 2.31
CA HIS A 62 2.50 -7.33 1.54
C HIS A 62 2.22 -5.97 2.17
N VAL A 63 2.16 -4.92 1.34
CA VAL A 63 1.79 -3.57 1.74
C VAL A 63 0.56 -3.19 0.93
N TYR A 64 -0.58 -3.14 1.60
CA TYR A 64 -1.86 -2.80 1.00
C TYR A 64 -2.13 -1.30 1.12
N THR A 65 -2.71 -0.73 0.08
CA THR A 65 -3.24 0.63 0.04
C THR A 65 -4.73 0.56 -0.25
N PHE A 66 -5.51 1.22 0.58
CA PHE A 66 -6.96 1.24 0.51
C PHE A 66 -7.46 2.66 0.35
N ILE A 67 -8.54 2.82 -0.42
CA ILE A 67 -9.22 4.10 -0.58
C ILE A 67 -10.67 3.96 -0.11
N GLN A 68 -11.06 4.82 0.82
CA GLN A 68 -12.44 4.95 1.30
C GLN A 68 -13.23 5.89 0.39
N ASN A 69 -14.17 5.33 -0.37
CA ASN A 69 -15.00 6.09 -1.29
C ASN A 69 -16.31 6.55 -0.62
N GLY A 70 -16.35 7.82 -0.22
CA GLY A 70 -17.60 8.48 0.17
C GLY A 70 -18.40 7.72 1.24
N SER A 71 -19.58 7.21 0.86
CA SER A 71 -20.54 6.53 1.73
C SER A 71 -20.42 4.99 1.76
N GLU A 72 -19.42 4.40 1.08
CA GLU A 72 -19.22 2.96 1.14
C GLU A 72 -18.88 2.51 2.57
N LYS A 73 -19.38 1.34 2.98
CA LYS A 73 -19.15 0.85 4.35
C LYS A 73 -17.73 0.33 4.57
N LEU A 74 -17.08 -0.15 3.50
CA LEU A 74 -15.73 -0.71 3.53
C LEU A 74 -14.88 -0.02 2.47
N PRO A 75 -13.57 0.17 2.73
CA PRO A 75 -12.68 0.76 1.76
C PRO A 75 -12.35 -0.26 0.66
N VAL A 76 -11.95 0.27 -0.50
CA VAL A 76 -11.59 -0.53 -1.68
C VAL A 76 -10.07 -0.68 -1.73
N LEU A 77 -9.58 -1.88 -2.04
CA LEU A 77 -8.17 -2.11 -2.30
C LEU A 77 -7.77 -1.38 -3.59
N ASP A 78 -6.86 -0.42 -3.46
CA ASP A 78 -6.34 0.38 -4.57
C ASP A 78 -5.04 -0.21 -5.12
N ASN A 79 -4.12 -0.57 -4.22
CA ASN A 79 -2.82 -1.09 -4.61
C ASN A 79 -2.28 -2.11 -3.61
N GLU A 80 -1.47 -3.04 -4.11
CA GLU A 80 -0.66 -3.93 -3.29
C GLU A 80 0.79 -3.89 -3.79
N MET A 81 1.71 -3.63 -2.86
CA MET A 81 3.12 -3.88 -3.10
C MET A 81 3.54 -5.17 -2.39
N PHE A 82 4.25 -6.03 -3.10
CA PHE A 82 4.70 -7.32 -2.61
C PHE A 82 6.21 -7.48 -2.73
N HIS A 83 6.83 -8.10 -1.73
CA HIS A 83 8.20 -8.57 -1.82
C HIS A 83 8.38 -9.89 -1.05
N SER A 84 9.35 -10.71 -1.48
CA SER A 84 9.60 -12.00 -0.84
C SER A 84 11.09 -12.28 -0.69
N THR A 85 11.41 -13.08 0.31
CA THR A 85 12.77 -13.55 0.58
C THR A 85 12.75 -15.04 0.90
N LYS A 86 13.89 -15.70 0.66
CA LYS A 86 14.14 -17.10 0.96
C LYS A 86 15.45 -17.21 1.76
N PRO A 87 15.58 -18.20 2.66
CA PRO A 87 14.56 -19.18 3.06
C PRO A 87 13.44 -18.59 3.92
N GLY A 88 12.45 -19.42 4.29
CA GLY A 88 11.40 -19.08 5.25
C GLY A 88 11.94 -18.97 6.68
N LEU A 89 11.17 -18.36 7.60
CA LEU A 89 11.62 -18.15 8.98
C LEU A 89 11.95 -19.46 9.71
N SER A 90 11.28 -20.56 9.37
CA SER A 90 11.53 -21.88 9.99
C SER A 90 12.93 -22.42 9.73
N ALA A 91 13.62 -21.96 8.67
CA ALA A 91 15.01 -22.34 8.41
C ALA A 91 15.99 -21.75 9.45
N TYR A 92 15.54 -20.77 10.23
CA TYR A 92 16.33 -20.12 11.28
C TYR A 92 15.93 -20.57 12.69
N ALA A 93 15.31 -21.76 12.84
CA ALA A 93 14.83 -22.27 14.12
C ALA A 93 15.92 -22.30 15.23
N ASP A 94 17.18 -22.45 14.85
CA ASP A 94 18.34 -22.43 15.77
C ASP A 94 19.05 -21.07 15.84
N SER A 95 18.55 -20.06 15.14
CA SER A 95 19.14 -18.72 15.08
C SER A 95 18.06 -17.64 14.92
N PRO A 96 17.23 -17.38 15.96
CA PRO A 96 16.16 -16.39 15.88
C PRO A 96 16.63 -15.01 15.44
N GLU A 97 17.81 -14.57 15.86
CA GLU A 97 18.38 -13.28 15.46
C GLU A 97 18.41 -13.09 13.93
N THR A 98 18.80 -14.13 13.18
CA THR A 98 18.82 -14.13 11.71
C THR A 98 17.41 -14.02 11.11
N ALA A 99 16.40 -14.60 11.77
CA ALA A 99 14.99 -14.41 11.41
C ALA A 99 14.59 -12.94 11.61
N GLY A 100 15.01 -12.33 12.71
CA GLY A 100 14.78 -10.91 12.99
C GLY A 100 15.44 -9.99 11.95
N GLU A 101 16.67 -10.28 11.54
CA GLU A 101 17.35 -9.55 10.44
C GLU A 101 16.59 -9.66 9.11
N THR A 102 16.06 -10.84 8.81
CA THR A 102 15.22 -11.10 7.63
C THR A 102 13.97 -10.22 7.66
N VAL A 103 13.28 -10.16 8.80
CA VAL A 103 12.10 -9.29 8.98
C VAL A 103 12.48 -7.81 8.90
N ARG A 104 13.57 -7.36 9.52
CA ARG A 104 14.07 -5.98 9.41
C ARG A 104 14.34 -5.57 7.97
N ARG A 105 14.86 -6.48 7.13
CA ARG A 105 15.09 -6.23 5.70
C ARG A 105 13.77 -6.00 4.96
N LEU A 106 12.77 -6.84 5.20
CA LEU A 106 11.44 -6.69 4.63
C LEU A 106 10.73 -5.44 5.15
N LEU A 107 10.89 -5.05 6.42
CA LEU A 107 10.32 -3.80 6.95
C LEU A 107 10.83 -2.55 6.23
N LYS A 108 12.05 -2.57 5.66
CA LYS A 108 12.55 -1.47 4.83
C LYS A 108 11.71 -1.29 3.56
N VAL A 109 11.10 -2.35 3.05
CA VAL A 109 10.18 -2.32 1.92
C VAL A 109 8.90 -1.58 2.32
N ALA A 110 8.30 -1.93 3.46
CA ALA A 110 7.13 -1.21 4.00
C ALA A 110 7.41 0.28 4.27
N LYS A 111 8.56 0.61 4.88
CA LYS A 111 8.95 2.00 5.16
C LYS A 111 9.11 2.86 3.89
N LYS A 112 9.41 2.25 2.74
CA LYS A 112 9.50 2.96 1.45
C LYS A 112 8.13 3.17 0.80
N ALA A 113 7.19 2.27 1.03
CA ALA A 113 5.87 2.30 0.41
C ALA A 113 4.85 3.13 1.19
N VAL A 114 4.90 3.08 2.53
CA VAL A 114 3.96 3.80 3.39
C VAL A 114 4.51 5.20 3.69
N PRO A 115 3.74 6.28 3.46
CA PRO A 115 4.13 7.63 3.86
C PRO A 115 4.45 7.71 5.35
N ARG A 116 5.48 8.47 5.71
CA ARG A 116 5.98 8.55 7.11
C ARG A 116 4.92 9.01 8.11
N LEU A 117 3.98 9.86 7.69
CA LEU A 117 2.88 10.34 8.54
C LEU A 117 1.88 9.24 8.91
N ASP A 118 1.84 8.17 8.12
CA ASP A 118 0.88 7.07 8.28
C ASP A 118 1.47 5.86 9.01
N TRP A 119 2.78 5.83 9.30
CA TRP A 119 3.42 4.70 9.97
C TRP A 119 2.70 4.32 11.27
N LYS A 120 2.48 5.29 12.18
CA LYS A 120 1.86 5.04 13.50
C LYS A 120 0.40 4.57 13.46
N ARG A 121 -0.29 4.69 12.32
CA ARG A 121 -1.68 4.22 12.12
C ARG A 121 -1.76 2.97 11.24
N THR A 122 -0.64 2.57 10.64
CA THR A 122 -0.58 1.44 9.72
C THR A 122 -0.29 0.17 10.51
N PRO A 123 -1.25 -0.76 10.62
CA PRO A 123 -1.04 -2.02 11.32
C PRO A 123 0.02 -2.85 10.62
N LEU A 124 0.85 -3.48 11.44
CA LEU A 124 1.89 -4.40 11.07
C LEU A 124 1.60 -5.74 11.74
N VAL A 125 1.41 -6.77 10.92
CA VAL A 125 1.07 -8.11 11.38
C VAL A 125 1.88 -9.17 10.63
N LEU A 126 2.14 -10.31 11.28
CA LEU A 126 2.78 -11.49 10.73
C LEU A 126 1.94 -12.72 11.05
N MET A 127 1.65 -13.48 10.00
CA MET A 127 1.07 -14.80 10.12
C MET A 127 2.05 -15.85 9.61
N ALA A 128 2.42 -16.76 10.49
CA ALA A 128 3.21 -17.92 10.15
C ALA A 128 2.31 -19.11 9.82
N THR A 129 2.74 -19.91 8.85
CA THR A 129 1.97 -21.06 8.34
C THR A 129 2.61 -22.38 8.79
N ALA A 130 2.33 -23.47 8.07
CA ALA A 130 2.86 -24.81 8.29
C ALA A 130 4.36 -24.87 8.66
N GLY A 131 5.20 -23.99 8.11
CA GLY A 131 6.64 -23.97 8.38
C GLY A 131 6.99 -23.87 9.87
N LEU A 132 6.34 -22.97 10.61
CA LEU A 132 6.60 -22.81 12.05
C LEU A 132 5.81 -23.82 12.90
N ARG A 133 4.64 -24.28 12.43
CA ARG A 133 3.84 -25.32 13.12
C ARG A 133 4.59 -26.64 13.30
N LEU A 134 5.50 -26.95 12.39
CA LEU A 134 6.27 -28.20 12.39
C LEU A 134 7.53 -28.15 13.27
N LEU A 135 7.84 -27.00 13.87
CA LEU A 135 8.99 -26.87 14.77
C LEU A 135 8.64 -27.30 16.20
N PRO A 136 9.65 -27.67 17.02
CA PRO A 136 9.48 -27.73 18.47
C PRO A 136 8.92 -26.41 19.00
N VAL A 137 8.02 -26.49 19.97
CA VAL A 137 7.26 -25.34 20.51
C VAL A 137 8.19 -24.22 20.96
N GLU A 138 9.29 -24.57 21.62
CA GLU A 138 10.26 -23.63 22.15
C GLU A 138 10.98 -22.86 21.03
N LYS A 139 11.29 -23.54 19.92
CA LYS A 139 11.93 -22.91 18.75
C LYS A 139 10.96 -22.03 17.98
N ALA A 140 9.72 -22.49 17.80
CA ALA A 140 8.66 -21.69 17.21
C ALA A 140 8.44 -20.41 18.02
N GLN A 141 8.31 -20.53 19.34
CA GLN A 141 8.11 -19.38 20.22
C GLN A 141 9.29 -18.42 20.18
N ALA A 142 10.54 -18.91 20.24
CA ALA A 142 11.72 -18.05 20.13
C ALA A 142 11.76 -17.26 18.82
N LEU A 143 11.30 -17.85 17.70
CA LEU A 143 11.16 -17.12 16.44
C LEU A 143 10.08 -16.04 16.52
N LEU A 144 8.90 -16.36 17.06
CA LEU A 144 7.80 -15.39 17.19
C LEU A 144 8.21 -14.22 18.11
N ASP A 145 8.84 -14.51 19.25
CA ASP A 145 9.32 -13.49 20.19
C ASP A 145 10.32 -12.55 19.53
N GLN A 146 11.25 -13.10 18.73
CA GLN A 146 12.21 -12.30 18.00
C GLN A 146 11.56 -11.42 16.92
N VAL A 147 10.53 -11.93 16.23
CA VAL A 147 9.75 -11.13 15.28
C VAL A 147 8.98 -10.03 16.03
N GLN A 148 8.36 -10.36 17.16
CA GLN A 148 7.64 -9.39 17.99
C GLN A 148 8.57 -8.27 18.44
N HIS A 149 9.77 -8.61 18.92
CA HIS A 149 10.80 -7.62 19.27
C HIS A 149 11.15 -6.69 18.11
N VAL A 150 11.31 -7.22 16.89
CA VAL A 150 11.55 -6.42 15.68
C VAL A 150 10.35 -5.52 15.33
N PHE A 151 9.13 -5.99 15.56
CA PHE A 151 7.91 -5.23 15.32
C PHE A 151 7.80 -4.07 16.31
N ASP A 152 8.09 -4.31 17.59
CA ASP A 152 8.05 -3.30 18.65
C ASP A 152 9.08 -2.17 18.44
N GLU A 153 10.24 -2.48 17.84
CA GLU A 153 11.23 -1.48 17.41
C GLU A 153 10.82 -0.69 16.16
N SER A 154 9.78 -1.14 15.46
CA SER A 154 9.31 -0.50 14.23
C SER A 154 8.43 0.72 14.52
N PRO A 155 8.32 1.69 13.59
CA PRO A 155 7.46 2.85 13.77
C PRO A 155 5.98 2.57 13.43
N PHE A 156 5.64 1.33 13.10
CA PHE A 156 4.30 0.94 12.68
C PHE A 156 3.39 0.67 13.88
N LEU A 157 2.08 0.65 13.65
CA LEU A 157 1.14 0.20 14.67
C LEU A 157 1.27 -1.32 14.83
N VAL A 158 1.56 -1.79 16.04
CA VAL A 158 1.68 -3.21 16.36
C VAL A 158 0.51 -3.59 17.28
N PRO A 159 -0.58 -4.17 16.75
CA PRO A 159 -1.68 -4.64 17.58
C PRO A 159 -1.27 -5.82 18.47
N ASP A 160 -2.09 -6.11 19.48
CA ASP A 160 -1.98 -7.35 20.25
C ASP A 160 -2.06 -8.57 19.31
N ASN A 161 -1.38 -9.66 19.63
CA ASN A 161 -1.34 -10.87 18.78
C ASN A 161 -0.98 -10.58 17.31
N SER A 162 -0.19 -9.53 17.06
CA SER A 162 0.24 -9.15 15.71
C SER A 162 1.17 -10.18 15.08
N VAL A 163 1.87 -10.98 15.89
CA VAL A 163 2.72 -12.08 15.45
C VAL A 163 2.11 -13.38 15.93
N SER A 164 1.63 -14.22 15.01
CA SER A 164 1.00 -15.49 15.38
C SER A 164 1.15 -16.57 14.32
N ILE A 165 0.89 -17.81 14.73
CA ILE A 165 0.85 -18.98 13.85
C ILE A 165 -0.61 -19.26 13.48
N MET A 166 -0.92 -19.33 12.19
CA MET A 166 -2.24 -19.76 11.73
C MET A 166 -2.46 -21.25 12.00
N ASP A 167 -3.64 -21.56 12.53
CA ASP A 167 -4.12 -22.94 12.54
C ASP A 167 -4.35 -23.42 11.11
N GLY A 168 -4.07 -24.70 10.83
CA GLY A 168 -4.19 -25.28 9.48
C GLY A 168 -5.61 -25.26 8.93
N THR A 169 -6.61 -25.34 9.82
CA THR A 169 -8.03 -25.18 9.46
C THR A 169 -8.33 -23.76 8.96
N ASN A 170 -7.53 -22.78 9.40
CA ASN A 170 -7.71 -21.35 9.16
C ASN A 170 -6.84 -20.81 8.01
N GLU A 171 -6.02 -21.65 7.37
CA GLU A 171 -5.18 -21.23 6.23
C GLU A 171 -5.99 -21.01 4.94
N GLY A 172 -7.21 -21.57 4.85
CA GLY A 172 -8.14 -21.38 3.73
C GLY A 172 -9.10 -20.21 3.91
N ASP A 173 -9.45 -19.89 5.15
CA ASP A 173 -10.28 -18.78 5.60
C ASP A 173 -9.83 -18.50 7.04
N VAL A 174 -9.36 -17.30 7.41
CA VAL A 174 -9.61 -16.64 8.72
C VAL A 174 -8.58 -15.55 9.10
N CYS A 175 -9.17 -14.59 9.81
CA CYS A 175 -8.62 -13.41 10.43
C CYS A 175 -8.07 -13.66 11.84
N PRO A 176 -6.90 -13.11 12.22
CA PRO A 176 -6.41 -13.15 13.60
C PRO A 176 -7.42 -12.47 14.56
N PRO A 177 -7.57 -12.96 15.80
CA PRO A 177 -8.55 -12.44 16.75
C PRO A 177 -8.35 -10.96 17.12
N SER A 178 -7.16 -10.40 16.88
CA SER A 178 -6.83 -8.98 17.11
C SER A 178 -7.25 -8.04 15.97
N ILE A 179 -7.75 -8.58 14.87
CA ILE A 179 -8.17 -7.82 13.69
C ILE A 179 -9.68 -8.06 13.52
N ASN A 180 -10.48 -7.03 13.80
CA ASN A 180 -11.94 -7.15 13.77
C ASN A 180 -12.56 -7.07 12.36
N THR A 181 -11.77 -6.77 11.33
CA THR A 181 -12.29 -6.61 9.97
C THR A 181 -11.31 -7.22 8.97
N SER A 182 -11.67 -8.38 8.44
CA SER A 182 -11.06 -8.92 7.24
C SER A 182 -11.92 -8.60 6.04
N VAL A 183 -11.34 -8.02 5.00
CA VAL A 183 -11.99 -7.86 3.70
C VAL A 183 -11.43 -8.92 2.76
N THR A 184 -12.30 -9.79 2.28
CA THR A 184 -11.95 -10.78 1.25
C THR A 184 -12.04 -10.10 -0.11
N TYR A 185 -10.89 -9.90 -0.74
CA TYR A 185 -10.79 -9.65 -2.17
C TYR A 185 -10.67 -11.01 -2.89
N PRO A 186 -11.03 -11.14 -4.18
CA PRO A 186 -10.99 -12.43 -4.87
C PRO A 186 -9.66 -13.15 -4.68
N GLY A 187 -9.70 -14.27 -3.92
CA GLY A 187 -8.54 -15.10 -3.59
C GLY A 187 -7.61 -14.58 -2.49
N ARG A 188 -7.96 -13.51 -1.76
CA ARG A 188 -7.08 -12.94 -0.72
C ARG A 188 -7.84 -12.28 0.43
N LEU A 189 -7.52 -12.72 1.64
CA LEU A 189 -7.97 -12.10 2.88
C LEU A 189 -7.04 -10.93 3.24
N VAL A 190 -7.59 -9.73 3.43
CA VAL A 190 -6.80 -8.56 3.86
C VAL A 190 -7.36 -7.95 5.13
N PHE A 191 -6.47 -7.65 6.05
CA PHE A 191 -6.79 -7.18 7.39
C PHE A 191 -6.88 -5.66 7.46
N LEU A 192 -8.03 -5.16 7.92
CA LEU A 192 -8.25 -3.75 8.20
C LEU A 192 -8.25 -3.51 9.71
N PRO A 193 -7.51 -2.51 10.21
CA PRO A 193 -7.54 -2.14 11.61
C PRO A 193 -8.86 -1.43 11.94
N ASN A 194 -9.47 -1.76 13.09
CA ASN A 194 -10.70 -1.12 13.61
C ASN A 194 -10.55 0.42 13.74
N GLN A 195 -9.32 0.90 14.00
CA GLN A 195 -9.02 2.33 14.17
C GLN A 195 -9.21 3.16 12.90
N ALA A 196 -9.25 2.54 11.71
CA ALA A 196 -9.59 3.23 10.46
C ALA A 196 -11.06 3.68 10.42
N PHE A 197 -11.93 3.04 11.19
CA PHE A 197 -13.39 3.22 11.11
C PHE A 197 -13.98 4.04 12.26
N GLN A 198 -13.31 4.15 13.41
CA GLN A 198 -13.84 4.88 14.57
C GLN A 198 -13.72 6.42 14.48
N GLN A 199 -13.13 6.99 13.42
CA GLN A 199 -12.98 8.45 13.31
C GLN A 199 -14.24 9.22 12.84
N ASN A 200 -15.38 8.54 12.58
CA ASN A 200 -16.60 9.21 12.10
C ASN A 200 -17.83 9.15 13.02
N ASP A 201 -17.75 8.52 14.19
CA ASP A 201 -18.93 8.38 15.08
C ASP A 201 -19.00 9.45 16.20
N SER A 202 -18.32 10.60 16.06
CA SER A 202 -18.32 11.67 17.07
C SER A 202 -18.97 12.99 16.63
N LEU A 203 -19.84 12.95 15.62
CA LEU A 203 -20.72 14.08 15.27
C LEU A 203 -22.16 13.59 15.12
N LEU A 204 -22.79 13.31 16.27
CA LEU A 204 -24.23 13.43 16.50
C LEU A 204 -24.45 14.30 17.74
#